data_AF-A0A1X0XLQ8-F1
#
_entry.id   AF-A0A1X0XLQ8-F1
#
_cell.length_a   1.000
_cell.length_b   1.000
_cell.length_c   1.000
_cell.angle_alpha   90.00
_cell.angle_beta   90.00
_cell.angle_gamma   90.00
#
_symmetry.space_group_name_H-M   'P 1'
#
loop_
_entity.id
_entity.type
_entity.pdbx_description
1 polymer ?
#
loop_
_entity_poly.entity_id
_entity_poly.type
_entity_poly.pdbx_seq_one_letter_code
_entity_poly.pdbx_strand_id
1 'polypeptide(L)'
;MARTPDKLRRPGYAPATNAGVGRRGLHTRDRILGCAAKVFLANGFHATSLDAIAKAARASRATVYQYFAGKEEIFGELSALAGRDVLAHGEHLGGLGPTADGINALHRWLVEWADIYDAHAAVFAEFPGIGTATGLAVVDASSAAAQFHQTVTDRLRRTPLRDLEADDAAAALGRIPHMVHLYRYRNMFPLPARATVTWSLTGALQLMLFPETPADMLQVLAPARDGCARTTPRALGYAAATPAAVEASASPIPQDVLSVSSTLFAERGYYAIGMAEIAAAADVSRATLYRYFSTKDKILAELTRRAVAEIEKHAAALPAMAADSLTEWMLGYVQFHRTYRGVIRAWFDGTVAEQLSNADVDHGIGAIFQAVAALLSTVDLPPGIDADVAGAVFAAVLGRMSEPTGASGPDSDEQAAELMVKLLRRSLLREA
;
A
#
# COMPACT_ATOMS: atom_id res chain seq x y z
N MET A 1 -63.57 -15.80 0.74
CA MET A 1 -62.83 -14.79 1.53
C MET A 1 -61.63 -15.47 2.18
N ALA A 2 -60.49 -14.77 2.13
CA ALA A 2 -59.15 -15.13 2.65
C ALA A 2 -59.15 -15.48 4.16
N ARG A 3 -58.14 -16.10 4.80
CA ARG A 3 -56.67 -15.83 4.84
C ARG A 3 -55.94 -17.09 5.34
N THR A 4 -54.94 -17.59 4.60
CA THR A 4 -53.48 -17.44 4.82
C THR A 4 -52.90 -18.39 5.88
N PRO A 5 -51.91 -19.23 5.54
CA PRO A 5 -51.27 -20.16 6.47
C PRO A 5 -50.41 -19.39 7.47
N ASP A 6 -50.46 -19.81 8.74
CA ASP A 6 -49.58 -19.32 9.78
C ASP A 6 -48.14 -19.80 9.48
N LYS A 7 -47.44 -19.02 8.66
CA LYS A 7 -45.99 -19.12 8.48
C LYS A 7 -45.38 -18.72 9.81
N LEU A 8 -45.15 -19.69 10.67
CA LEU A 8 -44.22 -19.58 11.79
C LEU A 8 -42.83 -19.25 11.20
N ARG A 9 -42.58 -17.97 11.00
CA ARG A 9 -41.25 -17.41 10.75
C ARG A 9 -40.42 -17.73 11.99
N ARG A 10 -39.35 -18.50 11.79
CA ARG A 10 -38.34 -18.75 12.81
C ARG A 10 -37.77 -17.42 13.35
N PRO A 11 -37.26 -17.43 14.60
CA PRO A 11 -36.67 -16.24 15.23
C PRO A 11 -35.57 -15.69 14.32
N GLY A 12 -35.58 -14.38 14.12
CA GLY A 12 -34.54 -13.68 13.38
C GLY A 12 -33.26 -13.53 14.20
N TYR A 13 -32.17 -13.29 13.48
CA TYR A 13 -30.78 -13.06 13.93
C TYR A 13 -30.00 -14.36 14.21
N ALA A 14 -28.92 -14.57 13.46
CA ALA A 14 -27.91 -15.57 13.85
C ALA A 14 -26.53 -14.91 13.79
N PRO A 15 -25.97 -14.62 14.98
CA PRO A 15 -24.64 -15.11 15.24
C PRO A 15 -24.57 -15.79 16.62
N ALA A 16 -24.12 -17.04 16.58
CA ALA A 16 -23.24 -17.67 17.57
C ALA A 16 -22.68 -18.95 16.93
N THR A 17 -21.86 -18.81 15.87
CA THR A 17 -21.33 -19.88 14.99
C THR A 17 -22.39 -20.58 14.13
N ASN A 18 -22.09 -20.95 12.88
CA ASN A 18 -23.00 -21.64 11.94
C ASN A 18 -23.39 -23.09 12.37
N ALA A 19 -23.60 -23.35 13.65
CA ALA A 19 -24.04 -24.63 14.20
C ALA A 19 -25.49 -24.92 13.76
N GLY A 20 -25.65 -25.59 12.62
CA GLY A 20 -26.95 -26.00 12.07
C GLY A 20 -27.15 -25.72 10.57
N VAL A 21 -26.17 -25.10 9.91
CA VAL A 21 -26.24 -24.85 8.46
C VAL A 21 -25.84 -26.14 7.71
N GLY A 22 -26.81 -26.83 7.10
CA GLY A 22 -26.53 -28.00 6.26
C GLY A 22 -25.66 -27.67 5.05
N ARG A 23 -25.11 -28.68 4.37
CA ARG A 23 -24.17 -28.54 3.22
C ARG A 23 -24.57 -27.47 2.18
N ARG A 24 -25.86 -27.36 1.86
CA ARG A 24 -26.39 -26.34 0.91
C ARG A 24 -26.29 -24.90 1.43
N GLY A 25 -26.44 -24.70 2.73
CA GLY A 25 -26.33 -23.38 3.34
C GLY A 25 -24.87 -22.93 3.44
N LEU A 26 -23.91 -23.85 3.67
CA LEU A 26 -22.48 -23.55 3.60
C LEU A 26 -22.09 -23.08 2.19
N HIS A 27 -22.49 -23.80 1.14
CA HIS A 27 -22.27 -23.36 -0.24
C HIS A 27 -22.91 -21.99 -0.54
N THR A 28 -24.07 -21.70 0.03
CA THR A 28 -24.74 -20.40 -0.14
C THR A 28 -23.95 -19.28 0.54
N ARG A 29 -23.45 -19.54 1.75
CA ARG A 29 -22.61 -18.62 2.51
C ARG A 29 -21.29 -18.34 1.81
N ASP A 30 -20.58 -19.38 1.35
CA ASP A 30 -19.31 -19.24 0.63
C ASP A 30 -19.51 -18.46 -0.67
N ARG A 31 -20.63 -18.69 -1.37
CA ARG A 31 -20.98 -17.90 -2.55
C ARG A 31 -21.21 -16.43 -2.21
N ILE A 32 -21.91 -16.12 -1.11
CA ILE A 32 -22.11 -14.73 -0.67
C ILE A 32 -20.77 -14.09 -0.33
N LEU A 33 -19.91 -14.78 0.41
CA LEU A 33 -18.58 -14.30 0.81
C LEU A 33 -17.68 -14.01 -0.41
N GLY A 34 -17.59 -14.95 -1.36
CA GLY A 34 -16.81 -14.78 -2.58
C GLY A 34 -17.37 -13.70 -3.53
N CYS A 35 -18.69 -13.54 -3.59
CA CYS A 35 -19.29 -12.42 -4.33
C CYS A 35 -19.03 -11.08 -3.63
N ALA A 36 -19.09 -11.03 -2.30
CA ALA A 36 -18.81 -9.82 -1.55
C ALA A 36 -17.37 -9.35 -1.76
N ALA A 37 -16.38 -10.26 -1.74
CA ALA A 37 -14.99 -9.93 -2.05
C ALA A 37 -14.84 -9.22 -3.41
N LYS A 38 -15.52 -9.71 -4.45
CA LYS A 38 -15.50 -9.07 -5.78
C LYS A 38 -16.14 -7.68 -5.79
N VAL A 39 -17.24 -7.50 -5.04
CA VAL A 39 -17.94 -6.20 -4.95
C VAL A 39 -17.09 -5.21 -4.16
N PHE A 40 -16.47 -5.63 -3.05
CA PHE A 40 -15.53 -4.81 -2.29
C PHE A 40 -14.34 -4.38 -3.13
N LEU A 41 -13.71 -5.31 -3.87
CA LEU A 41 -12.58 -4.95 -4.73
C LEU A 41 -12.96 -3.93 -5.82
N ALA A 42 -14.17 -4.03 -6.38
CA ALA A 42 -14.61 -3.14 -7.45
C ALA A 42 -15.05 -1.75 -6.95
N ASN A 43 -15.68 -1.68 -5.77
CA ASN A 43 -16.34 -0.47 -5.29
C ASN A 43 -15.67 0.15 -4.05
N GLY A 44 -14.71 -0.53 -3.46
CA GLY A 44 -14.20 -0.25 -2.11
C GLY A 44 -15.18 -0.63 -0.99
N PHE A 45 -14.69 -0.65 0.25
CA PHE A 45 -15.51 -1.01 1.42
C PHE A 45 -16.68 -0.03 1.65
N HIS A 46 -16.40 1.28 1.59
CA HIS A 46 -17.37 2.31 1.94
C HIS A 46 -18.54 2.39 0.94
N ALA A 47 -18.25 2.38 -0.37
CA ALA A 47 -19.27 2.44 -1.42
C ALA A 47 -19.96 1.08 -1.69
N THR A 48 -19.50 -0.02 -1.07
CA THR A 48 -20.20 -1.31 -1.13
C THR A 48 -21.45 -1.33 -0.25
N SER A 49 -22.57 -1.78 -0.81
CA SER A 49 -23.85 -1.99 -0.11
C SER A 49 -24.23 -3.48 -0.04
N LEU A 50 -25.01 -3.86 0.97
CA LEU A 50 -25.55 -5.22 1.10
C LEU A 50 -26.46 -5.62 -0.09
N ASP A 51 -27.13 -4.65 -0.73
CA ASP A 51 -27.94 -4.93 -1.91
C ASP A 51 -27.08 -5.25 -3.12
N ALA A 52 -25.95 -4.56 -3.30
CA ALA A 52 -24.98 -4.87 -4.33
C ALA A 52 -24.41 -6.29 -4.15
N ILE A 53 -24.06 -6.66 -2.91
CA ILE A 53 -23.60 -8.01 -2.55
C ILE A 53 -24.69 -9.05 -2.83
N ALA A 54 -25.93 -8.82 -2.38
CA ALA A 54 -27.05 -9.72 -2.61
C ALA A 54 -27.31 -9.95 -4.11
N LYS A 55 -27.30 -8.86 -4.90
CA LYS A 55 -27.44 -8.90 -6.36
C LYS A 55 -26.32 -9.72 -7.01
N ALA A 56 -25.06 -9.45 -6.66
CA ALA A 56 -23.91 -10.18 -7.18
C ALA A 56 -23.97 -11.68 -6.84
N ALA A 57 -24.43 -11.98 -5.62
CA ALA A 57 -24.63 -13.34 -5.14
C ALA A 57 -25.89 -14.03 -5.72
N ARG A 58 -26.73 -13.34 -6.51
CA ARG A 58 -28.05 -13.85 -6.92
C ARG A 58 -28.88 -14.34 -5.72
N ALA A 59 -28.81 -13.60 -4.61
CA ALA A 59 -29.51 -13.85 -3.37
C ALA A 59 -30.43 -12.67 -3.03
N SER A 60 -31.45 -12.88 -2.18
CA SER A 60 -32.21 -11.75 -1.63
C SER A 60 -31.44 -11.11 -0.48
N ARG A 61 -31.69 -9.82 -0.21
CA ARG A 61 -31.13 -9.14 0.98
C ARG A 61 -31.43 -9.91 2.28
N ALA A 62 -32.64 -10.46 2.39
CA ALA A 62 -33.04 -11.31 3.51
C ALA A 62 -32.19 -12.60 3.62
N THR A 63 -31.75 -13.16 2.49
CA THR A 63 -30.85 -14.32 2.48
C THR A 63 -29.46 -13.93 2.97
N VAL A 64 -28.94 -12.76 2.59
CA VAL A 64 -27.64 -12.27 3.12
C VAL A 64 -27.72 -12.09 4.64
N TYR A 65 -28.79 -11.48 5.14
CA TYR A 65 -29.02 -11.31 6.58
C TYR A 65 -29.22 -12.62 7.37
N GLN A 66 -29.47 -13.75 6.70
CA GLN A 66 -29.48 -15.06 7.37
C GLN A 66 -28.09 -15.55 7.74
N TYR A 67 -27.04 -15.07 7.05
CA TYR A 67 -25.66 -15.52 7.24
C TYR A 67 -24.74 -14.44 7.80
N PHE A 68 -25.05 -13.16 7.55
CA PHE A 68 -24.22 -12.03 7.97
C PHE A 68 -25.10 -10.86 8.42
N ALA A 69 -24.81 -10.30 9.59
CA ALA A 69 -25.47 -9.14 10.17
C ALA A 69 -25.22 -7.84 9.37
N GLY A 70 -24.09 -7.75 8.67
CA GLY A 70 -23.67 -6.55 7.95
C GLY A 70 -22.51 -6.80 6.99
N LYS A 71 -22.13 -5.76 6.24
CA LYS A 71 -20.96 -5.83 5.36
C LYS A 71 -19.66 -5.86 6.17
N GLU A 72 -19.71 -5.28 7.36
CA GLU A 72 -18.67 -5.26 8.38
C GLU A 72 -18.30 -6.69 8.82
N GLU A 73 -19.28 -7.55 9.10
CA GLU A 73 -19.04 -8.95 9.45
C GLU A 73 -18.44 -9.74 8.29
N ILE A 74 -18.96 -9.54 7.06
CA ILE A 74 -18.43 -10.16 5.86
C ILE A 74 -16.96 -9.76 5.65
N PHE A 75 -16.65 -8.47 5.77
CA PHE A 75 -15.29 -7.95 5.60
C PHE A 75 -14.35 -8.41 6.72
N GLY A 76 -14.86 -8.48 7.96
CA GLY A 76 -14.12 -9.04 9.10
C GLY A 76 -13.73 -10.49 8.89
N GLU A 77 -14.63 -11.31 8.34
CA GLU A 77 -14.32 -12.69 7.98
C GLU A 77 -13.30 -12.82 6.85
N LEU A 78 -13.42 -12.01 5.79
CA LEU A 78 -12.43 -11.96 4.71
C LEU A 78 -11.05 -11.56 5.26
N SER A 79 -11.01 -10.56 6.13
CA SER A 79 -9.76 -10.10 6.74
C SER A 79 -9.15 -11.15 7.66
N ALA A 80 -9.97 -11.90 8.41
CA ALA A 80 -9.50 -12.99 9.25
C ALA A 80 -8.94 -14.16 8.43
N LEU A 81 -9.51 -14.44 7.26
CA LEU A 81 -8.96 -15.42 6.30
C LEU A 81 -7.61 -14.94 5.78
N ALA A 82 -7.52 -13.70 5.28
CA ALA A 82 -6.29 -13.10 4.79
C ALA A 82 -5.18 -13.11 5.87
N GLY A 83 -5.49 -12.70 7.09
CA GLY A 83 -4.54 -12.68 8.20
C GLY A 83 -3.94 -14.06 8.51
N ARG A 84 -4.75 -15.13 8.47
CA ARG A 84 -4.22 -16.49 8.68
C ARG A 84 -3.25 -16.91 7.58
N ASP A 85 -3.60 -16.64 6.32
CA ASP A 85 -2.76 -17.03 5.18
C ASP A 85 -1.45 -16.23 5.16
N VAL A 86 -1.49 -14.92 5.50
CA VAL A 86 -0.30 -14.07 5.64
C VAL A 86 0.62 -14.60 6.76
N LEU A 87 0.08 -14.96 7.92
CA LEU A 87 0.89 -15.49 9.03
C LEU A 87 1.52 -16.84 8.67
N ALA A 88 0.76 -17.74 8.04
CA ALA A 88 1.30 -19.02 7.57
C ALA A 88 2.42 -18.82 6.54
N HIS A 89 2.26 -17.86 5.64
CA HIS A 89 3.26 -17.51 4.65
C HIS A 89 4.59 -17.01 5.26
N GLY A 90 4.53 -16.23 6.34
CA GLY A 90 5.73 -15.82 7.08
C GLY A 90 6.52 -17.03 7.61
N GLU A 91 5.82 -18.08 8.06
CA GLU A 91 6.43 -19.32 8.54
C GLU A 91 7.04 -20.18 7.43
N HIS A 92 6.64 -19.98 6.18
CA HIS A 92 7.14 -20.71 5.02
C HIS A 92 8.42 -20.11 4.44
N LEU A 93 8.91 -18.97 4.95
CA LEU A 93 10.17 -18.39 4.51
C LEU A 93 11.34 -19.35 4.81
N GLY A 94 11.92 -19.89 3.73
CA GLY A 94 13.05 -20.81 3.77
C GLY A 94 14.39 -20.11 3.95
N GLY A 95 15.48 -20.89 3.89
CA GLY A 95 16.84 -20.35 3.91
C GLY A 95 17.13 -19.54 2.64
N LEU A 96 17.58 -18.30 2.83
CA LEU A 96 17.96 -17.39 1.74
C LEU A 96 19.50 -17.29 1.65
N GLY A 97 20.00 -16.89 0.48
CA GLY A 97 21.42 -16.65 0.25
C GLY A 97 21.73 -16.28 -1.19
N PRO A 98 22.98 -15.89 -1.50
CA PRO A 98 23.46 -15.62 -2.87
C PRO A 98 23.74 -16.93 -3.63
N THR A 99 22.81 -17.87 -3.59
CA THR A 99 22.91 -19.19 -4.22
C THR A 99 21.65 -19.48 -5.04
N ALA A 100 21.75 -20.38 -6.03
CA ALA A 100 20.59 -20.79 -6.82
C ALA A 100 19.43 -21.31 -5.96
N ASP A 101 19.72 -22.08 -4.90
CA ASP A 101 18.70 -22.59 -3.96
C ASP A 101 18.05 -21.46 -3.14
N GLY A 102 18.85 -20.50 -2.67
CA GLY A 102 18.35 -19.33 -1.94
C GLY A 102 17.43 -18.47 -2.80
N ILE A 103 17.81 -18.23 -4.06
CA ILE A 103 16.97 -17.45 -4.99
C ILE A 103 15.69 -18.22 -5.35
N ASN A 104 15.78 -19.54 -5.57
CA ASN A 104 14.60 -20.38 -5.80
C ASN A 104 13.66 -20.41 -4.60
N ALA A 105 14.19 -20.37 -3.37
CA ALA A 105 13.39 -20.27 -2.15
C ALA A 105 12.68 -18.91 -2.09
N LEU A 106 13.38 -17.81 -2.35
CA LEU A 106 12.78 -16.47 -2.43
C LEU A 106 11.70 -16.39 -3.52
N HIS A 107 11.98 -16.92 -4.70
CA HIS A 107 11.02 -16.92 -5.81
C HIS A 107 9.74 -17.65 -5.45
N ARG A 108 9.83 -18.88 -4.93
CA ARG A 108 8.66 -19.66 -4.50
C ARG A 108 7.86 -18.93 -3.42
N TRP A 109 8.55 -18.30 -2.48
CA TRP A 109 7.91 -17.49 -1.45
C TRP A 109 7.15 -16.30 -2.09
N LEU A 110 7.76 -15.58 -3.03
CA LEU A 110 7.08 -14.48 -3.74
C LEU A 110 5.93 -14.95 -4.67
N VAL A 111 5.99 -16.16 -5.21
CA VAL A 111 4.87 -16.77 -5.94
C VAL A 111 3.69 -17.02 -5.01
N GLU A 112 3.95 -17.62 -3.83
CA GLU A 112 2.94 -17.84 -2.79
C GLU A 112 2.33 -16.52 -2.31
N TRP A 113 3.16 -15.49 -2.09
CA TRP A 113 2.67 -14.14 -1.77
C TRP A 113 1.72 -13.61 -2.84
N ALA A 114 2.08 -13.78 -4.12
CA ALA A 114 1.23 -13.33 -5.22
C ALA A 114 -0.09 -14.11 -5.30
N ASP A 115 -0.11 -15.40 -4.94
CA ASP A 115 -1.35 -16.19 -4.84
C ASP A 115 -2.23 -15.71 -3.68
N ILE A 116 -1.63 -15.44 -2.52
CA ILE A 116 -2.31 -14.88 -1.34
C ILE A 116 -2.90 -13.51 -1.68
N TYR A 117 -2.12 -12.64 -2.35
CA TYR A 117 -2.60 -11.34 -2.76
C TYR A 117 -3.78 -11.46 -3.73
N ASP A 118 -3.68 -12.34 -4.72
CA ASP A 118 -4.76 -12.53 -5.69
C ASP A 118 -6.06 -13.06 -5.03
N ALA A 119 -5.92 -13.96 -4.05
CA ALA A 119 -7.06 -14.51 -3.30
C ALA A 119 -7.73 -13.47 -2.37
N HIS A 120 -6.94 -12.55 -1.80
CA HIS A 120 -7.39 -11.60 -0.78
C HIS A 120 -7.32 -10.13 -1.22
N ALA A 121 -7.26 -9.87 -2.53
CA ALA A 121 -7.08 -8.52 -3.09
C ALA A 121 -8.11 -7.51 -2.57
N ALA A 122 -9.35 -7.94 -2.32
CA ALA A 122 -10.40 -7.10 -1.75
C ALA A 122 -10.09 -6.57 -0.33
N VAL A 123 -9.32 -7.35 0.45
CA VAL A 123 -8.85 -6.94 1.77
C VAL A 123 -7.63 -6.04 1.60
N PHE A 124 -6.61 -6.49 0.86
CA PHE A 124 -5.35 -5.73 0.73
C PHE A 124 -5.50 -4.39 0.02
N ALA A 125 -6.46 -4.25 -0.90
CA ALA A 125 -6.77 -2.98 -1.55
C ALA A 125 -7.30 -1.91 -0.57
N GLU A 126 -7.89 -2.32 0.55
CA GLU A 126 -8.36 -1.45 1.65
C GLU A 126 -7.27 -1.19 2.71
N PHE A 127 -6.17 -1.94 2.66
CA PHE A 127 -5.02 -1.81 3.57
C PHE A 127 -3.73 -1.53 2.78
N PRO A 128 -3.56 -0.31 2.24
CA PRO A 128 -2.38 0.03 1.46
C PRO A 128 -1.07 0.03 2.28
N GLY A 129 -1.12 -0.02 3.62
CA GLY A 129 0.06 -0.02 4.47
C GLY A 129 0.17 -1.17 5.48
N ILE A 130 1.21 -2.00 5.36
CA ILE A 130 1.67 -2.94 6.41
C ILE A 130 2.46 -2.17 7.47
N GLY A 131 1.99 -2.15 8.72
CA GLY A 131 2.78 -1.75 9.89
C GLY A 131 2.48 -0.38 10.51
N THR A 132 1.63 0.47 9.94
CA THR A 132 1.44 1.84 10.49
C THR A 132 0.01 2.42 10.40
N ALA A 133 -1.00 1.56 10.24
CA ALA A 133 -2.40 2.02 10.18
C ALA A 133 -3.33 1.21 11.10
N THR A 134 -3.97 1.95 12.02
CA THR A 134 -5.35 1.71 12.42
C THR A 134 -6.19 1.53 11.16
N GLY A 135 -6.62 0.30 10.94
CA GLY A 135 -7.48 -0.10 9.83
C GLY A 135 -8.86 0.55 9.87
N LEU A 136 -9.73 0.17 8.93
CA LEU A 136 -11.18 0.22 9.13
C LEU A 136 -11.47 -0.18 10.58
N ALA A 137 -12.23 0.63 11.34
CA ALA A 137 -12.50 0.42 12.77
C ALA A 137 -13.11 -0.96 13.12
N VAL A 138 -13.41 -1.77 12.10
CA VAL A 138 -13.97 -3.11 12.13
C VAL A 138 -12.89 -4.21 12.28
N VAL A 139 -11.62 -3.97 11.89
CA VAL A 139 -10.58 -5.02 11.89
C VAL A 139 -9.19 -4.48 12.30
N ASP A 140 -8.53 -5.18 13.23
CA ASP A 140 -7.12 -4.96 13.56
C ASP A 140 -6.17 -5.73 12.62
N ALA A 141 -5.96 -5.20 11.42
CA ALA A 141 -4.97 -5.73 10.48
C ALA A 141 -3.51 -5.49 10.95
N SER A 142 -3.31 -4.56 11.91
CA SER A 142 -1.98 -4.17 12.37
C SER A 142 -1.30 -5.27 13.17
N SER A 143 -2.07 -6.04 13.95
CA SER A 143 -1.54 -7.19 14.72
C SER A 143 -1.00 -8.31 13.82
N ALA A 144 -1.73 -8.68 12.76
CA ALA A 144 -1.28 -9.71 11.83
C ALA A 144 -0.03 -9.26 11.04
N ALA A 145 0.00 -8.00 10.60
CA ALA A 145 1.16 -7.39 9.95
C ALA A 145 2.40 -7.38 10.87
N ALA A 146 2.25 -7.00 12.14
CA ALA A 146 3.35 -6.98 13.11
C ALA A 146 3.88 -8.40 13.41
N GLN A 147 2.99 -9.38 13.56
CA GLN A 147 3.37 -10.78 13.76
C GLN A 147 4.07 -11.37 12.53
N PHE A 148 3.58 -11.09 11.31
CA PHE A 148 4.25 -11.47 10.07
C PHE A 148 5.65 -10.88 9.99
N HIS A 149 5.79 -9.56 10.23
CA HIS A 149 7.08 -8.87 10.25
C HIS A 149 8.03 -9.51 11.24
N GLN A 150 7.60 -9.71 12.49
CA GLN A 150 8.41 -10.36 13.54
C GLN A 150 8.87 -11.76 13.13
N THR A 151 7.98 -12.57 12.55
CA THR A 151 8.27 -13.94 12.09
C THR A 151 9.34 -13.94 11.00
N VAL A 152 9.23 -13.03 10.03
CA VAL A 152 10.22 -12.86 8.96
C VAL A 152 11.55 -12.35 9.52
N THR A 153 11.53 -11.36 10.41
CA THR A 153 12.73 -10.83 11.09
C THR A 153 13.47 -11.95 11.84
N ASP A 154 12.78 -12.79 12.61
CA ASP A 154 13.40 -13.86 13.38
C ASP A 154 14.07 -14.93 12.50
N ARG A 155 13.52 -15.15 11.30
CA ARG A 155 14.13 -16.04 10.29
C ARG A 155 15.36 -15.39 9.67
N LEU A 156 15.27 -14.10 9.32
CA LEU A 156 16.38 -13.35 8.71
C LEU A 156 17.55 -13.11 9.66
N ARG A 157 17.34 -13.09 10.98
CA ARG A 157 18.45 -13.03 11.97
C ARG A 157 19.44 -14.19 11.85
N ARG A 158 19.04 -15.31 11.23
CA ARG A 158 19.89 -16.49 10.99
C ARG A 158 20.55 -16.48 9.61
N THR A 159 20.21 -15.49 8.78
CA THR A 159 20.71 -15.32 7.42
C THR A 159 21.89 -14.34 7.46
N PRO A 160 23.02 -14.65 6.81
CA PRO A 160 24.16 -13.74 6.75
C PRO A 160 23.87 -12.58 5.81
N LEU A 161 23.28 -11.51 6.34
CA LEU A 161 23.04 -10.25 5.61
C LEU A 161 24.25 -9.32 5.79
N ARG A 162 24.72 -8.74 4.68
CA ARG A 162 25.83 -7.79 4.70
C ARG A 162 25.29 -6.37 4.84
N ASP A 163 25.74 -5.64 5.87
CA ASP A 163 25.46 -4.21 6.11
C ASP A 163 23.96 -3.83 6.01
N LEU A 164 23.07 -4.73 6.40
CA LEU A 164 21.61 -4.57 6.39
C LEU A 164 21.02 -5.31 7.60
N GLU A 165 20.25 -4.60 8.41
CA GLU A 165 19.61 -5.17 9.59
C GLU A 165 18.48 -6.12 9.19
N ALA A 166 18.25 -7.16 10.01
CA ALA A 166 17.22 -8.15 9.74
C ALA A 166 15.81 -7.54 9.70
N ASP A 167 15.59 -6.48 10.47
CA ASP A 167 14.30 -5.78 10.54
C ASP A 167 14.02 -4.96 9.26
N ASP A 168 15.04 -4.25 8.77
CA ASP A 168 14.97 -3.54 7.48
C ASP A 168 14.75 -4.50 6.31
N ALA A 169 15.44 -5.65 6.34
CA ALA A 169 15.27 -6.69 5.34
C ALA A 169 13.86 -7.31 5.39
N ALA A 170 13.30 -7.53 6.59
CA ALA A 170 11.93 -8.01 6.75
C ALA A 170 10.91 -6.97 6.25
N ALA A 171 11.12 -5.69 6.54
CA ALA A 171 10.28 -4.61 6.04
C ALA A 171 10.33 -4.54 4.51
N ALA A 172 11.50 -4.67 3.90
CA ALA A 172 11.64 -4.70 2.44
C ALA A 172 10.91 -5.91 1.82
N LEU A 173 11.08 -7.11 2.38
CA LEU A 173 10.41 -8.34 1.91
C LEU A 173 8.88 -8.30 2.07
N GLY A 174 8.36 -7.63 3.09
CA GLY A 174 6.92 -7.50 3.30
C GLY A 174 6.28 -6.35 2.50
N ARG A 175 6.86 -5.15 2.59
CA ARG A 175 6.23 -3.91 2.09
C ARG A 175 6.35 -3.76 0.57
N ILE A 176 7.49 -4.12 -0.02
CA ILE A 176 7.72 -3.91 -1.46
C ILE A 176 6.82 -4.81 -2.31
N PRO A 177 6.76 -6.14 -2.09
CA PRO A 177 5.82 -7.00 -2.81
C PRO A 177 4.36 -6.61 -2.61
N HIS A 178 3.98 -6.23 -1.39
CA HIS A 178 2.62 -5.75 -1.10
C HIS A 178 2.22 -4.56 -1.98
N MET A 179 3.09 -3.55 -2.06
CA MET A 179 2.82 -2.36 -2.86
C MET A 179 2.81 -2.63 -4.35
N VAL A 180 3.74 -3.42 -4.86
CA VAL A 180 3.78 -3.75 -6.30
C VAL A 180 2.49 -4.47 -6.72
N HIS A 181 1.96 -5.36 -5.87
CA HIS A 181 0.67 -6.00 -6.13
C HIS A 181 -0.51 -5.01 -5.98
N LEU A 182 -0.47 -4.09 -5.03
CA LEU A 182 -1.47 -3.02 -4.92
C LEU A 182 -1.52 -2.18 -6.19
N TYR A 183 -0.35 -1.77 -6.70
CA TYR A 183 -0.23 -1.00 -7.95
C TYR A 183 -0.79 -1.76 -9.15
N ARG A 184 -0.57 -3.09 -9.22
CA ARG A 184 -1.17 -3.95 -10.23
C ARG A 184 -2.70 -3.97 -10.13
N TYR A 185 -3.25 -4.15 -8.92
CA TYR A 185 -4.71 -4.21 -8.72
C TYR A 185 -5.42 -2.88 -8.95
N ARG A 186 -4.73 -1.77 -8.71
CA ARG A 186 -5.25 -0.41 -8.96
C ARG A 186 -4.91 0.13 -10.35
N ASN A 187 -4.22 -0.64 -11.19
CA ASN A 187 -3.74 -0.23 -12.51
C ASN A 187 -2.92 1.08 -12.48
N MET A 188 -2.14 1.31 -11.43
CA MET A 188 -1.31 2.52 -11.28
C MET A 188 -0.08 2.51 -12.18
N PHE A 189 0.39 1.31 -12.53
CA PHE A 189 1.52 1.09 -13.43
C PHE A 189 1.10 0.12 -14.54
N PRO A 190 1.65 0.25 -15.76
CA PRO A 190 1.43 -0.68 -16.86
C PRO A 190 2.26 -1.96 -16.69
N LEU A 191 2.08 -2.62 -15.55
CA LEU A 191 2.86 -3.80 -15.15
C LEU A 191 2.63 -4.97 -16.10
N PRO A 192 3.68 -5.78 -16.36
CA PRO A 192 3.60 -6.95 -17.22
C PRO A 192 2.79 -8.09 -16.58
N ALA A 193 2.81 -9.26 -17.23
CA ALA A 193 2.19 -10.46 -16.69
C ALA A 193 2.71 -10.78 -15.28
N ARG A 194 1.84 -11.38 -14.44
CA ARG A 194 2.15 -11.72 -13.04
C ARG A 194 3.49 -12.44 -12.89
N ALA A 195 3.78 -13.41 -13.77
CA ALA A 195 5.05 -14.14 -13.73
C ALA A 195 6.27 -13.20 -13.87
N THR A 196 6.24 -12.26 -14.81
CA THR A 196 7.31 -11.25 -15.01
C THR A 196 7.45 -10.33 -13.80
N VAL A 197 6.33 -9.93 -13.18
CA VAL A 197 6.34 -9.15 -11.93
C VAL A 197 7.04 -9.93 -10.82
N THR A 198 6.66 -11.19 -10.60
CA THR A 198 7.25 -12.03 -9.55
C THR A 198 8.74 -12.30 -9.77
N TRP A 199 9.17 -12.54 -11.02
CA TRP A 199 10.60 -12.68 -11.34
C TRP A 199 11.37 -11.39 -11.12
N SER A 200 10.85 -10.25 -11.56
CA SER A 200 11.49 -8.95 -11.35
C SER A 200 11.60 -8.58 -9.87
N LEU A 201 10.55 -8.87 -9.08
CA LEU A 201 10.58 -8.74 -7.61
C LEU A 201 11.63 -9.66 -6.98
N THR A 202 11.73 -10.90 -7.47
CA THR A 202 12.75 -11.85 -7.00
C THR A 202 14.14 -11.27 -7.22
N GLY A 203 14.45 -10.79 -8.42
CA GLY A 203 15.75 -10.19 -8.74
C GLY A 203 16.05 -8.94 -7.91
N ALA A 204 15.09 -8.01 -7.81
CA ALA A 204 15.27 -6.78 -7.05
C ALA A 204 15.50 -7.07 -5.55
N LEU A 205 14.66 -7.90 -4.91
CA LEU A 205 14.79 -8.23 -3.49
C LEU A 205 16.03 -9.09 -3.22
N GLN A 206 16.37 -10.02 -4.11
CA GLN A 206 17.61 -10.79 -4.01
C GLN A 206 18.81 -9.85 -3.95
N LEU A 207 18.87 -8.84 -4.83
CA LEU A 207 19.96 -7.89 -4.88
C LEU A 207 19.96 -6.94 -3.67
N MET A 208 18.80 -6.55 -3.15
CA MET A 208 18.70 -5.76 -1.91
C MET A 208 19.30 -6.51 -0.71
N LEU A 209 18.98 -7.79 -0.56
CA LEU A 209 19.44 -8.63 0.55
C LEU A 209 20.89 -9.10 0.36
N PHE A 210 21.26 -9.46 -0.87
CA PHE A 210 22.54 -10.08 -1.25
C PHE A 210 23.12 -9.40 -2.50
N PRO A 211 23.69 -8.19 -2.38
CA PRO A 211 24.18 -7.39 -3.52
C PRO A 211 25.30 -8.07 -4.31
N GLU A 212 26.02 -9.01 -3.69
CA GLU A 212 27.07 -9.86 -4.26
C GLU A 212 26.55 -11.02 -5.12
N THR A 213 25.22 -11.19 -5.24
CA THR A 213 24.64 -12.25 -6.07
C THR A 213 25.14 -12.14 -7.53
N PRO A 214 25.77 -13.20 -8.08
CA PRO A 214 26.30 -13.16 -9.44
C PRO A 214 25.23 -12.96 -10.51
N ALA A 215 25.53 -12.16 -11.54
CA ALA A 215 24.57 -11.79 -12.58
C ALA A 215 24.13 -12.98 -13.45
N ASP A 216 24.99 -13.97 -13.64
CA ASP A 216 24.68 -15.22 -14.34
C ASP A 216 23.65 -16.06 -13.57
N MET A 217 23.69 -16.08 -12.23
CA MET A 217 22.64 -16.73 -11.44
C MET A 217 21.28 -16.07 -11.63
N LEU A 218 21.22 -14.73 -11.66
CA LEU A 218 19.97 -14.01 -11.94
C LEU A 218 19.39 -14.36 -13.32
N GLN A 219 20.25 -14.58 -14.31
CA GLN A 219 19.84 -14.98 -15.67
C GLN A 219 19.36 -16.43 -15.76
N VAL A 220 19.95 -17.35 -15.00
CA VAL A 220 19.56 -18.78 -14.98
C VAL A 220 18.16 -18.97 -14.38
N LEU A 221 17.72 -18.03 -13.56
CA LEU A 221 16.46 -18.10 -12.82
C LEU A 221 15.30 -17.41 -13.55
N ALA A 222 15.54 -16.38 -14.36
CA ALA A 222 14.54 -15.91 -15.31
C ALA A 222 14.39 -16.97 -16.42
N PRO A 223 13.29 -17.75 -16.52
CA PRO A 223 13.19 -18.73 -17.58
C PRO A 223 13.27 -18.00 -18.92
N ALA A 224 14.27 -18.37 -19.71
CA ALA A 224 14.34 -17.97 -21.09
C ALA A 224 13.02 -18.34 -21.78
N ARG A 225 12.36 -17.34 -22.41
CA ARG A 225 11.09 -17.36 -23.18
C ARG A 225 9.87 -17.10 -22.28
N ASP A 226 9.26 -15.91 -22.27
CA ASP A 226 9.00 -15.00 -23.38
C ASP A 226 9.87 -13.74 -23.33
N GLY A 227 10.53 -13.39 -24.44
CA GLY A 227 11.33 -12.18 -24.52
C GLY A 227 10.55 -10.92 -24.13
N CYS A 228 11.30 -9.89 -23.72
CA CYS A 228 10.84 -8.53 -23.42
C CYS A 228 10.57 -8.22 -21.94
N ALA A 229 11.45 -8.62 -21.01
CA ALA A 229 11.70 -7.71 -19.88
C ALA A 229 12.17 -6.40 -20.51
N ARG A 230 11.36 -5.35 -20.40
CA ARG A 230 11.67 -4.08 -21.02
C ARG A 230 12.86 -3.46 -20.32
N THR A 231 13.71 -2.81 -21.11
CA THR A 231 14.86 -2.06 -20.59
C THR A 231 14.49 -0.62 -20.25
N THR A 232 13.39 -0.11 -20.81
CA THR A 232 12.88 1.24 -20.55
C THR A 232 11.42 1.22 -20.10
N PRO A 233 11.04 2.01 -19.06
CA PRO A 233 9.66 2.06 -18.59
C PRO A 233 8.71 2.65 -19.64
N ARG A 234 7.43 2.23 -19.64
CA ARG A 234 6.39 2.90 -20.45
C ARG A 234 6.09 4.28 -19.87
N ALA A 235 5.80 5.24 -20.74
CA ALA A 235 5.25 6.53 -20.34
C ALA A 235 3.94 6.31 -19.58
N LEU A 236 3.85 6.86 -18.37
CA LEU A 236 2.64 6.82 -17.57
C LEU A 236 1.68 7.91 -18.07
N GLY A 237 0.40 7.56 -18.23
CA GLY A 237 -0.65 8.42 -18.78
C GLY A 237 -1.11 9.57 -17.88
N TYR A 238 -0.24 10.07 -17.00
CA TYR A 238 -0.51 11.25 -16.18
C TYR A 238 -0.32 12.51 -17.03
N ALA A 239 -1.30 13.43 -16.97
CA ALA A 239 -1.21 14.69 -17.69
C ALA A 239 -0.08 15.55 -17.11
N ALA A 240 0.82 16.03 -17.98
CA ALA A 240 1.82 17.01 -17.58
C ALA A 240 1.15 18.37 -17.37
N ALA A 241 1.28 18.95 -16.17
CA ALA A 241 0.77 20.28 -15.86
C ALA A 241 1.90 21.24 -15.46
N THR A 242 1.66 22.51 -15.75
CA THR A 242 2.54 23.63 -15.40
C THR A 242 2.44 23.92 -13.90
N PRO A 243 3.55 24.02 -13.15
CA PRO A 243 3.51 24.21 -11.71
C PRO A 243 2.75 25.49 -11.34
N ALA A 244 1.78 25.37 -10.44
CA ALA A 244 1.11 26.53 -9.85
C ALA A 244 1.98 27.10 -8.73
N ALA A 245 2.36 28.38 -8.83
CA ALA A 245 3.10 29.06 -7.78
C ALA A 245 2.24 29.18 -6.52
N VAL A 246 2.66 28.53 -5.43
CA VAL A 246 2.03 28.67 -4.11
C VAL A 246 2.71 29.82 -3.39
N GLU A 247 1.98 30.92 -3.16
CA GLU A 247 2.45 31.99 -2.27
C GLU A 247 2.43 31.50 -0.81
N ALA A 248 3.56 31.64 -0.12
CA ALA A 248 3.66 31.32 1.29
C ALA A 248 2.81 32.32 2.11
N SER A 249 1.82 31.81 2.86
CA SER A 249 1.08 32.65 3.80
C SER A 249 2.03 33.13 4.90
N ALA A 250 2.11 34.46 5.09
CA ALA A 250 2.99 35.12 6.05
C ALA A 250 2.54 35.01 7.52
N SER A 251 1.37 34.41 7.79
CA SER A 251 0.86 34.20 9.15
C SER A 251 1.23 32.80 9.65
N PRO A 252 1.73 32.64 10.90
CA PRO A 252 2.07 31.33 11.46
C PRO A 252 0.82 30.48 11.75
N ILE A 253 -0.30 31.11 12.09
CA ILE A 253 -1.53 30.42 12.52
C ILE A 253 -2.08 29.43 11.45
N PRO A 254 -2.25 29.80 10.17
CA PRO A 254 -2.63 28.84 9.14
C PRO A 254 -1.65 27.67 9.00
N GLN A 255 -0.35 27.90 9.21
CA GLN A 255 0.67 26.85 9.10
C GLN A 255 0.55 25.86 10.27
N ASP A 256 0.37 26.35 11.50
CA ASP A 256 0.16 25.53 12.69
C ASP A 256 -1.09 24.65 12.55
N VAL A 257 -2.20 25.24 12.08
CA VAL A 257 -3.45 24.51 11.82
C VAL A 257 -3.24 23.40 10.79
N LEU A 258 -2.51 23.66 9.70
CA LEU A 258 -2.24 22.67 8.66
C LEU A 258 -1.34 21.53 9.17
N SER A 259 -0.27 21.87 9.89
CA SER A 259 0.66 20.90 10.48
C SER A 259 -0.06 19.95 11.45
N VAL A 260 -0.78 20.51 12.41
CA VAL A 260 -1.58 19.73 13.38
C VAL A 260 -2.64 18.88 12.69
N SER A 261 -3.31 19.42 11.67
CA SER A 261 -4.31 18.67 10.90
C SER A 261 -3.69 17.47 10.19
N SER A 262 -2.49 17.63 9.59
CA SER A 262 -1.77 16.53 8.92
C SER A 262 -1.47 15.39 9.90
N THR A 263 -0.95 15.71 11.10
CA THR A 263 -0.67 14.74 12.17
C THR A 263 -1.94 14.02 12.63
N LEU A 264 -3.01 14.77 12.94
CA LEU A 264 -4.28 14.19 13.36
C LEU A 264 -4.88 13.25 12.30
N PHE A 265 -4.80 13.62 11.02
CA PHE A 265 -5.25 12.77 9.92
C PHE A 265 -4.40 11.50 9.77
N ALA A 266 -3.08 11.60 9.99
CA ALA A 266 -2.19 10.45 9.93
C ALA A 266 -2.49 9.43 11.05
N GLU A 267 -2.71 9.90 12.28
CA GLU A 267 -2.88 9.07 13.47
C GLU A 267 -4.28 8.44 13.57
N ARG A 268 -5.32 9.24 13.32
CA ARG A 268 -6.71 8.87 13.61
C ARG A 268 -7.58 8.74 12.36
N GLY A 269 -7.02 9.06 11.19
CA GLY A 269 -7.73 9.07 9.92
C GLY A 269 -8.56 10.34 9.72
N TYR A 270 -8.78 10.69 8.46
CA TYR A 270 -9.44 11.94 8.07
C TYR A 270 -10.88 12.08 8.62
N TYR A 271 -11.72 11.04 8.51
CA TYR A 271 -13.13 11.13 8.90
C TYR A 271 -13.37 11.19 10.41
N ALA A 272 -12.48 10.61 11.21
CA ALA A 272 -12.62 10.56 12.67
C ALA A 272 -12.37 11.92 13.34
N ILE A 273 -11.77 12.87 12.63
CA ILE A 273 -11.36 14.17 13.17
C ILE A 273 -12.37 15.26 12.79
N GLY A 274 -12.74 16.11 13.75
CA GLY A 274 -13.62 17.27 13.57
C GLY A 274 -12.88 18.61 13.70
N MET A 275 -13.49 19.68 13.19
CA MET A 275 -12.96 21.06 13.27
C MET A 275 -12.67 21.51 14.72
N ALA A 276 -13.47 21.06 15.69
CA ALA A 276 -13.27 21.38 17.09
C ALA A 276 -11.98 20.79 17.66
N GLU A 277 -11.64 19.56 17.27
CA GLU A 277 -10.43 18.87 17.71
C GLU A 277 -9.19 19.51 17.08
N ILE A 278 -9.28 19.88 15.81
CA ILE A 278 -8.22 20.62 15.10
C ILE A 278 -7.94 21.96 15.78
N ALA A 279 -8.98 22.74 16.10
CA ALA A 279 -8.81 24.02 16.78
C ALA A 279 -8.13 23.86 18.15
N ALA A 280 -8.55 22.86 18.92
CA ALA A 280 -7.97 22.57 20.23
C ALA A 280 -6.49 22.14 20.12
N ALA A 281 -6.17 21.26 19.18
CA ALA A 281 -4.82 20.76 18.99
C ALA A 281 -3.85 21.82 18.42
N ALA A 282 -4.36 22.79 17.65
CA ALA A 282 -3.58 23.91 17.14
C ALA A 282 -3.53 25.11 18.10
N ASP A 283 -4.04 24.97 19.32
CA ASP A 283 -4.13 26.03 20.34
C ASP A 283 -4.78 27.34 19.83
N VAL A 284 -5.86 27.21 19.06
CA VAL A 284 -6.63 28.34 18.53
C VAL A 284 -8.10 28.25 18.87
N SER A 285 -8.76 29.41 18.99
CA SER A 285 -10.22 29.42 19.14
C SER A 285 -10.91 28.87 17.87
N ARG A 286 -12.10 28.27 18.02
CA ARG A 286 -12.91 27.85 16.87
C ARG A 286 -13.18 29.01 15.91
N ALA A 287 -13.46 30.20 16.45
CA ALA A 287 -13.68 31.40 15.63
C ALA A 287 -12.44 31.78 14.81
N THR A 288 -11.25 31.65 15.41
CA THR A 288 -9.96 31.85 14.73
C THR A 288 -9.77 30.82 13.62
N LEU A 289 -10.03 29.53 13.90
CA LEU A 289 -9.95 28.48 12.88
C LEU A 289 -10.90 28.76 11.71
N TYR A 290 -12.19 29.02 11.99
CA TYR A 290 -13.20 29.28 10.97
C TYR A 290 -12.92 30.53 10.13
N ARG A 291 -12.12 31.50 10.64
CA ARG A 291 -11.65 32.66 9.88
C ARG A 291 -10.71 32.27 8.74
N TYR A 292 -9.89 31.23 8.94
CA TYR A 292 -8.91 30.77 7.95
C TYR A 292 -9.44 29.61 7.11
N PHE A 293 -10.11 28.65 7.76
CA PHE A 293 -10.63 27.45 7.12
C PHE A 293 -12.08 27.22 7.54
N SER A 294 -13.00 27.43 6.60
CA SER A 294 -14.44 27.29 6.86
C SER A 294 -14.90 25.85 7.06
N THR A 295 -14.14 24.88 6.53
CA THR A 295 -14.45 23.44 6.59
C THR A 295 -13.18 22.60 6.62
N LYS A 296 -13.29 21.36 7.09
CA LYS A 296 -12.20 20.37 7.09
C LYS A 296 -11.71 20.06 5.66
N ASP A 297 -12.61 20.02 4.69
CA ASP A 297 -12.32 19.82 3.26
C ASP A 297 -11.41 20.93 2.72
N LYS A 298 -11.58 22.18 3.17
CA LYS A 298 -10.70 23.29 2.79
C LYS A 298 -9.28 23.16 3.36
N ILE A 299 -9.14 22.63 4.58
CA ILE A 299 -7.83 22.31 5.17
C ILE A 299 -7.14 21.24 4.34
N LEU A 300 -7.85 20.17 4.02
CA LEU A 300 -7.33 19.07 3.23
C LEU A 300 -6.96 19.46 1.79
N ALA A 301 -7.76 20.31 1.14
CA ALA A 301 -7.46 20.84 -0.18
C ALA A 301 -6.20 21.73 -0.17
N GLU A 302 -6.02 22.55 0.87
CA GLU A 302 -4.81 23.35 1.07
C GLU A 302 -3.57 22.47 1.27
N LEU A 303 -3.66 21.48 2.16
CA LEU A 303 -2.60 20.48 2.38
C LEU A 303 -2.25 19.73 1.10
N THR A 304 -3.25 19.30 0.32
CA THR A 304 -3.08 18.59 -0.95
C THR A 304 -2.33 19.45 -1.95
N ARG A 305 -2.73 20.71 -2.14
CA ARG A 305 -2.06 21.62 -3.08
C ARG A 305 -0.59 21.86 -2.71
N ARG A 306 -0.29 22.01 -1.41
CA ARG A 306 1.09 22.16 -0.93
C ARG A 306 1.90 20.90 -1.18
N ALA A 307 1.33 19.74 -0.86
CA ALA A 307 1.97 18.46 -1.10
C ALA A 307 2.27 18.25 -2.60
N VAL A 308 1.33 18.59 -3.49
CA VAL A 308 1.52 18.52 -4.96
C VAL A 308 2.65 19.44 -5.42
N ALA A 309 2.65 20.71 -4.99
CA ALA A 309 3.69 21.65 -5.38
C ALA A 309 5.09 21.25 -4.88
N GLU A 310 5.17 20.59 -3.72
CA GLU A 310 6.43 20.12 -3.15
C GLU A 310 6.93 18.84 -3.83
N ILE A 311 6.06 17.85 -4.08
CA ILE A 311 6.44 16.63 -4.81
C ILE A 311 6.82 16.93 -6.26
N GLU A 312 6.21 17.92 -6.91
CA GLU A 312 6.62 18.37 -8.24
C GLU A 312 8.06 18.92 -8.26
N LYS A 313 8.48 19.62 -7.21
CA LYS A 313 9.89 20.07 -7.07
C LYS A 313 10.83 18.89 -6.90
N HIS A 314 10.48 17.92 -6.06
CA HIS A 314 11.27 16.70 -5.90
C HIS A 314 11.36 15.91 -7.21
N ALA A 315 10.23 15.76 -7.92
CA ALA A 315 10.16 15.08 -9.20
C ALA A 315 11.02 15.78 -10.27
N ALA A 316 11.00 17.11 -10.35
CA ALA A 316 11.81 17.86 -11.30
C ALA A 316 13.32 17.73 -11.06
N ALA A 317 13.74 17.56 -9.80
CA ALA A 317 15.15 17.42 -9.44
C ALA A 317 15.70 16.02 -9.76
N LEU A 318 14.90 14.96 -9.65
CA LEU A 318 15.35 13.56 -9.67
C LEU A 318 16.09 13.12 -10.96
N PRO A 319 15.65 13.45 -12.20
CA PRO A 319 16.33 12.99 -13.41
C PRO A 319 17.69 13.63 -13.66
N ALA A 320 17.97 14.79 -13.06
CA ALA A 320 19.20 15.55 -13.26
C ALA A 320 20.28 15.24 -12.21
N MET A 321 20.02 14.30 -11.31
CA MET A 321 20.91 14.06 -10.16
C MET A 321 22.14 13.22 -10.53
N ALA A 322 23.29 13.64 -10.01
CA ALA A 322 24.48 12.80 -9.95
C ALA A 322 24.29 11.70 -8.89
N ALA A 323 25.00 10.58 -9.02
CA ALA A 323 24.90 9.47 -8.08
C ALA A 323 25.14 9.89 -6.61
N ASP A 324 26.04 10.85 -6.38
CA ASP A 324 26.42 11.35 -5.05
C ASP A 324 25.37 12.26 -4.39
N SER A 325 24.38 12.77 -5.13
CA SER A 325 23.34 13.66 -4.59
C SER A 325 22.02 12.95 -4.25
N LEU A 326 21.91 11.64 -4.49
CA LEU A 326 20.71 10.86 -4.20
C LEU A 326 20.35 10.83 -2.71
N THR A 327 21.33 10.79 -1.81
CA THR A 327 21.07 10.79 -0.35
C THR A 327 20.42 12.08 0.13
N GLU A 328 20.89 13.23 -0.33
CA GLU A 328 20.31 14.54 0.00
C GLU A 328 18.88 14.66 -0.52
N TRP A 329 18.65 14.23 -1.76
CA TRP A 329 17.29 14.21 -2.32
C TRP A 329 16.37 13.24 -1.58
N MET A 330 16.87 12.07 -1.20
CA MET A 330 16.10 11.08 -0.46
C MET A 330 15.73 11.59 0.93
N LEU A 331 16.64 12.31 1.61
CA LEU A 331 16.34 12.97 2.88
C LEU A 331 15.20 13.98 2.72
N GLY A 332 15.27 14.85 1.71
CA GLY A 332 14.19 15.77 1.39
C GLY A 332 12.87 15.06 1.08
N TYR A 333 12.91 13.95 0.34
CA TYR A 333 11.72 13.14 0.06
C TYR A 333 11.13 12.51 1.34
N VAL A 334 11.96 11.99 2.24
CA VAL A 334 11.50 11.42 3.53
C VAL A 334 10.84 12.48 4.39
N GLN A 335 11.43 13.67 4.49
CA GLN A 335 10.86 14.82 5.20
C GLN A 335 9.51 15.25 4.61
N PHE A 336 9.43 15.35 3.28
CA PHE A 336 8.18 15.58 2.56
C PHE A 336 7.14 14.51 2.91
N HIS A 337 7.50 13.23 2.77
CA HIS A 337 6.58 12.11 2.97
C HIS A 337 6.04 12.06 4.41
N ARG A 338 6.90 12.33 5.41
CA ARG A 338 6.51 12.37 6.83
C ARG A 338 5.63 13.58 7.14
N THR A 339 5.95 14.75 6.60
CA THR A 339 5.17 15.99 6.78
C THR A 339 3.74 15.84 6.25
N TYR A 340 3.58 15.23 5.08
CA TYR A 340 2.27 15.07 4.42
C TYR A 340 1.69 13.66 4.57
N ARG A 341 2.18 12.84 5.51
CA ARG A 341 1.78 11.43 5.65
C ARG A 341 0.26 11.23 5.73
N GLY A 342 -0.45 12.09 6.47
CA GLY A 342 -1.91 12.01 6.59
C GLY A 342 -2.64 12.30 5.27
N VAL A 343 -2.06 13.15 4.43
CA VAL A 343 -2.58 13.55 3.11
C VAL A 343 -2.27 12.47 2.07
N ILE A 344 -1.02 12.01 2.03
CA ILE A 344 -0.57 10.94 1.14
C ILE A 344 -1.38 9.67 1.42
N ARG A 345 -1.59 9.32 2.70
CA ARG A 345 -2.48 8.22 3.08
C ARG A 345 -3.89 8.41 2.52
N ALA A 346 -4.46 9.61 2.68
CA ALA A 346 -5.79 9.93 2.15
C ALA A 346 -5.88 9.80 0.61
N TRP A 347 -4.80 10.09 -0.13
CA TRP A 347 -4.73 9.85 -1.57
C TRP A 347 -4.84 8.36 -1.93
N PHE A 348 -4.22 7.49 -1.14
CA PHE A 348 -4.26 6.04 -1.35
C PHE A 348 -5.51 5.37 -0.77
N ASP A 349 -6.17 5.93 0.26
CA ASP A 349 -7.34 5.31 0.87
C ASP A 349 -8.60 5.43 -0.02
N GLY A 350 -8.56 6.20 -1.12
CA GLY A 350 -9.63 6.30 -2.13
C GLY A 350 -10.91 6.98 -1.65
N THR A 351 -11.14 7.03 -0.33
CA THR A 351 -12.29 7.65 0.31
C THR A 351 -12.28 9.18 0.16
N VAL A 352 -11.10 9.78 0.18
CA VAL A 352 -10.93 11.24 0.14
C VAL A 352 -10.93 11.81 -1.29
N ALA A 353 -10.75 10.95 -2.30
CA ALA A 353 -10.82 11.32 -3.71
C ALA A 353 -12.18 11.93 -4.10
N GLU A 354 -13.26 11.63 -3.38
CA GLU A 354 -14.58 12.25 -3.61
C GLU A 354 -14.64 13.74 -3.18
N GLN A 355 -13.75 14.17 -2.28
CA GLN A 355 -13.72 15.55 -1.74
C GLN A 355 -12.58 16.40 -2.32
N LEU A 356 -11.64 15.77 -3.04
CA LEU A 356 -10.53 16.42 -3.72
C LEU A 356 -10.77 16.39 -5.24
N SER A 357 -10.13 17.31 -5.96
CA SER A 357 -10.07 17.17 -7.42
C SER A 357 -9.17 15.99 -7.75
N ASN A 358 -9.71 14.94 -8.38
CA ASN A 358 -8.90 13.80 -8.87
C ASN A 358 -7.69 14.27 -9.68
N ALA A 359 -7.81 15.37 -10.41
CA ALA A 359 -6.73 15.93 -11.20
C ALA A 359 -5.51 16.33 -10.36
N ASP A 360 -5.69 16.94 -9.19
CA ASP A 360 -4.55 17.43 -8.38
C ASP A 360 -3.78 16.26 -7.76
N VAL A 361 -4.48 15.23 -7.30
CA VAL A 361 -3.88 14.01 -6.72
C VAL A 361 -3.15 13.20 -7.80
N ASP A 362 -3.80 13.02 -8.96
CA ASP A 362 -3.21 12.34 -10.10
C ASP A 362 -1.96 13.08 -10.62
N HIS A 363 -1.94 14.41 -10.58
CA HIS A 363 -0.76 15.20 -10.95
C HIS A 363 0.42 14.95 -10.00
N GLY A 364 0.21 15.06 -8.68
CA GLY A 364 1.29 14.89 -7.70
C GLY A 364 1.92 13.50 -7.73
N ILE A 365 1.09 12.45 -7.71
CA ILE A 365 1.54 11.05 -7.81
C ILE A 365 2.17 10.79 -9.19
N GLY A 366 1.56 11.33 -10.25
CA GLY A 366 2.04 11.17 -11.61
C GLY A 366 3.42 11.77 -11.84
N ALA A 367 3.69 12.96 -11.30
CA ALA A 367 4.97 13.66 -11.46
C ALA A 367 6.15 12.82 -10.93
N ILE A 368 6.04 12.29 -9.71
CA ILE A 368 7.11 11.49 -9.12
C ILE A 368 7.30 10.17 -9.86
N PHE A 369 6.22 9.50 -10.30
CA PHE A 369 6.36 8.26 -11.06
C PHE A 369 6.97 8.48 -12.45
N GLN A 370 6.63 9.59 -13.13
CA GLN A 370 7.27 9.98 -14.39
C GLN A 370 8.75 10.29 -14.21
N ALA A 371 9.12 10.99 -13.12
CA ALA A 371 10.51 11.28 -12.81
C ALA A 371 11.33 10.01 -12.51
N VAL A 372 10.76 9.05 -11.77
CA VAL A 372 11.36 7.73 -11.53
C VAL A 372 11.55 6.98 -12.85
N ALA A 373 10.54 6.98 -13.73
CA ALA A 373 10.64 6.34 -15.04
C ALA A 373 11.74 6.98 -15.91
N ALA A 374 11.87 8.31 -15.87
CA ALA A 374 12.92 9.04 -16.58
C ALA A 374 14.31 8.69 -16.04
N LEU A 375 14.49 8.65 -14.71
CA LEU A 375 15.75 8.22 -14.09
C LEU A 375 16.10 6.78 -14.49
N LEU A 376 15.16 5.85 -14.39
CA LEU A 376 15.44 4.45 -14.73
C LEU A 376 15.73 4.23 -16.22
N SER A 377 15.32 5.16 -17.10
CA SER A 377 15.67 5.10 -18.52
C SER A 377 17.14 5.42 -18.82
N THR A 378 17.88 5.99 -17.86
CA THR A 378 19.31 6.31 -17.99
C THR A 378 20.23 5.31 -17.31
N VAL A 379 19.67 4.27 -16.68
CA VAL A 379 20.41 3.26 -15.89
C VAL A 379 20.32 1.90 -16.56
N ASP A 380 21.43 1.16 -16.56
CA ASP A 380 21.45 -0.25 -16.98
C ASP A 380 20.89 -1.14 -15.86
N LEU A 381 19.64 -1.57 -16.03
CA LEU A 381 18.99 -2.45 -15.06
C LEU A 381 19.65 -3.85 -15.01
N PRO A 382 19.70 -4.49 -13.83
CA PRO A 382 20.17 -5.86 -13.73
C PRO A 382 19.38 -6.82 -14.63
N PRO A 383 20.02 -7.87 -15.18
CA PRO A 383 19.35 -8.87 -16.00
C PRO A 383 18.14 -9.48 -15.28
N GLY A 384 17.01 -9.58 -15.99
CA GLY A 384 15.78 -10.21 -15.51
C GLY A 384 14.80 -9.30 -14.78
N ILE A 385 15.13 -8.01 -14.58
CA ILE A 385 14.22 -7.01 -14.02
C ILE A 385 13.56 -6.22 -15.16
N ASP A 386 12.23 -6.29 -15.29
CA ASP A 386 11.45 -5.46 -16.22
C ASP A 386 11.39 -4.00 -15.74
N ALA A 387 11.61 -3.05 -16.64
CA ALA A 387 11.73 -1.63 -16.30
C ALA A 387 10.49 -1.02 -15.64
N ASP A 388 9.28 -1.49 -15.96
CA ASP A 388 8.06 -0.99 -15.32
C ASP A 388 7.89 -1.57 -13.93
N VAL A 389 8.35 -2.82 -13.73
CA VAL A 389 8.43 -3.40 -12.39
C VAL A 389 9.52 -2.70 -11.58
N ALA A 390 10.66 -2.33 -12.17
CA ALA A 390 11.68 -1.51 -11.52
C ALA A 390 11.10 -0.16 -11.06
N GLY A 391 10.33 0.52 -11.92
CA GLY A 391 9.62 1.74 -11.55
C GLY A 391 8.65 1.55 -10.37
N ALA A 392 7.89 0.46 -10.37
CA ALA A 392 7.00 0.11 -9.27
C ALA A 392 7.74 -0.26 -7.98
N VAL A 393 8.88 -0.94 -8.07
CA VAL A 393 9.74 -1.25 -6.91
C VAL A 393 10.34 0.04 -6.33
N PHE A 394 10.83 0.95 -7.17
CA PHE A 394 11.32 2.26 -6.72
C PHE A 394 10.21 3.04 -6.01
N ALA A 395 9.02 3.12 -6.61
CA ALA A 395 7.86 3.77 -6.00
C ALA A 395 7.45 3.11 -4.66
N ALA A 396 7.54 1.78 -4.56
CA ALA A 396 7.28 1.06 -3.31
C ALA A 396 8.32 1.39 -2.22
N VAL A 397 9.60 1.54 -2.59
CA VAL A 397 10.65 2.01 -1.66
C VAL A 397 10.31 3.40 -1.16
N LEU A 398 10.01 4.34 -2.07
CA LEU A 398 9.61 5.70 -1.74
C LEU A 398 8.41 5.74 -0.77
N GLY A 399 7.33 5.03 -1.10
CA GLY A 399 6.09 5.11 -0.33
C GLY A 399 6.07 4.35 1.00
N ARG A 400 6.98 3.39 1.23
CA ARG A 400 6.88 2.47 2.39
C ARG A 400 8.13 2.34 3.24
N MET A 401 9.30 2.64 2.69
CA MET A 401 10.58 2.53 3.42
C MET A 401 11.00 3.84 4.09
N SER A 402 10.21 4.91 3.89
CA SER A 402 10.26 6.15 4.68
C SER A 402 9.58 6.02 6.05
N GLU A 403 8.79 4.97 6.25
CA GLU A 403 8.13 4.64 7.52
C GLU A 403 9.00 3.71 8.37
N PRO A 404 8.98 3.84 9.71
CA PRO A 404 9.78 3.00 10.60
C PRO A 404 9.65 1.52 10.32
N THR A 405 10.75 0.77 10.26
CA THR A 405 10.76 -0.67 9.90
C THR A 405 10.40 -1.57 11.08
N GLY A 406 10.85 -1.24 12.30
CA GLY A 406 10.51 -1.96 13.53
C GLY A 406 11.32 -1.55 14.77
N ALA A 407 10.67 -1.62 15.94
CA ALA A 407 11.04 -1.48 17.37
C ALA A 407 12.27 -0.67 17.88
N SER A 408 13.30 -0.36 17.10
CA SER A 408 14.55 0.28 17.55
C SER A 408 14.43 1.80 17.80
N GLY A 409 13.24 2.30 18.09
CA GLY A 409 12.95 3.72 18.24
C GLY A 409 12.59 4.39 16.92
N PRO A 410 12.33 5.71 16.93
CA PRO A 410 12.01 6.42 15.71
C PRO A 410 13.23 6.42 14.78
N ASP A 411 13.12 5.80 13.61
CA ASP A 411 14.09 5.99 12.53
C ASP A 411 14.19 7.49 12.25
N SER A 412 15.38 8.07 12.39
CA SER A 412 15.59 9.46 11.97
C SER A 412 15.30 9.59 10.47
N ASP A 413 15.02 10.80 10.00
CA ASP A 413 14.79 11.02 8.57
C ASP A 413 16.02 10.59 7.75
N GLU A 414 17.21 10.78 8.31
CA GLU A 414 18.50 10.36 7.75
C GLU A 414 18.62 8.84 7.68
N GLN A 415 18.28 8.10 8.74
CA GLN A 415 18.35 6.65 8.75
C GLN A 415 17.41 6.03 7.70
N ALA A 416 16.19 6.55 7.59
CA ALA A 416 15.24 6.11 6.57
C ALA A 416 15.77 6.42 5.16
N ALA A 417 16.31 7.62 4.94
CA ALA A 417 16.89 8.01 3.65
C ALA A 417 18.09 7.13 3.27
N GLU A 418 19.00 6.87 4.21
CA GLU A 418 20.16 5.99 4.01
C GLU A 418 19.73 4.57 3.67
N LEU A 419 18.72 4.02 4.36
CA LEU A 419 18.18 2.70 4.05
C LEU A 419 17.59 2.66 2.62
N MET A 420 16.77 3.65 2.26
CA MET A 420 16.15 3.73 0.93
C MET A 420 17.20 3.81 -0.19
N VAL A 421 18.22 4.65 -0.02
CA VAL A 421 19.35 4.73 -0.96
C VAL A 421 20.12 3.42 -1.03
N LYS A 422 20.38 2.78 0.12
CA LYS A 422 21.06 1.48 0.19
C LYS A 422 20.29 0.41 -0.60
N LEU A 423 18.97 0.30 -0.40
CA LEU A 423 18.14 -0.68 -1.12
C LEU A 423 18.14 -0.42 -2.63
N LEU A 424 18.01 0.84 -3.06
CA LEU A 424 17.99 1.21 -4.47
C LEU A 424 19.36 0.99 -5.14
N ARG A 425 20.47 1.40 -4.53
CA ARG A 425 21.82 1.21 -5.09
C ARG A 425 22.22 -0.27 -5.18
N ARG A 426 21.78 -1.11 -4.24
CA ARG A 426 22.04 -2.55 -4.31
C ARG A 426 21.30 -3.24 -5.47
N SER A 427 20.11 -2.74 -5.80
CA SER A 427 19.19 -3.37 -6.76
C SER A 427 19.14 -2.65 -8.10
N LEU A 428 18.47 -1.49 -8.18
CA LEU A 428 18.10 -0.82 -9.43
C LEU A 428 19.14 0.20 -9.91
N LEU A 429 19.84 0.87 -9.00
CA LEU A 429 20.76 1.98 -9.27
C LEU A 429 22.23 1.56 -9.03
N ARG A 430 22.62 0.39 -9.54
CA ARG A 430 23.97 -0.13 -9.32
C ARG A 430 25.00 0.76 -10.04
N GLU A 431 26.08 1.10 -9.34
CA GLU A 431 27.26 1.68 -9.97
C GLU A 431 27.98 0.58 -10.77
N ALA A 432 28.47 0.94 -11.96
CA ALA A 432 29.08 0.02 -12.93
C ALA A 432 30.47 -0.47 -12.49
#